data_AF-A0A915M9H8-F1
#
_entry.id   AF-A0A915M9H8-F1
#
_cell.length_a   1.000
_cell.length_b   1.000
_cell.length_c   1.000
_cell.angle_alpha   90.00
_cell.angle_beta   90.00
_cell.angle_gamma   90.00
#
_symmetry.space_group_name_H-M   'P 1'
#
loop_
_entity.id
_entity.type
_entity.pdbx_description
1 polymer ?
#
loop_
_entity_poly.entity_id
_entity_poly.type
_entity_poly.pdbx_seq_one_letter_code
_entity_poly.pdbx_strand_id
1 'polypeptide(L)'
;MYDYCPLALYSGERSKMEYALASLIYDPHRNLRIFVDGNSVHDDSDSPKNFDEKILSDLIFPGTPNANIQIFIKIVTCILAGVNDDQKPFSLQQSSVLFDLLKAQKIDNIGIVRAYELYKSLPQNIQRELQKKSNLLGRGLDFLSKRDPRSLVERYLLAATMKDCSLMISIRLVDKIGENIVRTVGGGSGFVSVRALDGQSLYFAFSVRIVDLDPKTGKNLESAYSRFMAGIGLIKSHPNVHRPCITY
;
A
#
# COMPACT_ATOMS: atom_id res chain seq x y z
N MET A 1 -12.94 0.75 -15.85
CA MET A 1 -13.42 1.33 -14.58
C MET A 1 -12.45 0.82 -13.54
N TYR A 2 -11.89 1.70 -12.72
CA TYR A 2 -10.83 1.31 -11.81
C TYR A 2 -11.42 0.58 -10.61
N ASP A 3 -11.22 -0.74 -10.56
CA ASP A 3 -11.86 -1.64 -9.59
C ASP A 3 -10.97 -1.93 -8.36
N TYR A 4 -9.78 -1.35 -8.29
CA TYR A 4 -8.92 -1.45 -7.11
C TYR A 4 -9.55 -0.76 -5.91
N CYS A 5 -9.63 -1.49 -4.79
CA CYS A 5 -10.07 -0.96 -3.51
C CYS A 5 -8.99 -1.15 -2.43
N PRO A 6 -8.48 -0.07 -1.82
CA PRO A 6 -7.54 -0.18 -0.71
C PRO A 6 -8.09 -0.98 0.48
N LEU A 7 -9.38 -0.84 0.81
CA LEU A 7 -9.98 -1.57 1.93
C LEU A 7 -9.94 -3.10 1.72
N ALA A 8 -10.03 -3.56 0.46
CA ALA A 8 -9.89 -4.96 0.13
C ALA A 8 -8.44 -5.44 0.31
N LEU A 9 -7.46 -4.63 -0.10
CA LEU A 9 -6.03 -4.90 0.12
C LEU A 9 -5.67 -4.96 1.62
N TYR A 10 -6.20 -4.06 2.44
CA TYR A 10 -5.96 -4.02 3.90
C TYR A 10 -6.87 -4.95 4.71
N SER A 11 -7.71 -5.76 4.07
CA SER A 11 -8.75 -6.55 4.75
C SER A 11 -8.19 -7.71 5.59
N GLY A 12 -7.03 -8.25 5.21
CA GLY A 12 -6.51 -9.51 5.76
C GLY A 12 -7.30 -10.75 5.32
N GLU A 13 -8.24 -10.60 4.37
CA GLU A 13 -8.98 -11.70 3.75
C GLU A 13 -8.38 -12.02 2.39
N ARG A 14 -7.94 -13.27 2.20
CA ARG A 14 -7.15 -13.67 1.02
C ARG A 14 -7.83 -13.29 -0.30
N SER A 15 -9.09 -13.68 -0.49
CA SER A 15 -9.89 -13.39 -1.69
C SER A 15 -9.93 -11.90 -2.02
N LYS A 16 -10.14 -11.04 -1.02
CA LYS A 16 -10.21 -9.59 -1.19
C LYS A 16 -8.84 -8.98 -1.51
N MET A 17 -7.79 -9.46 -0.86
CA MET A 17 -6.42 -9.01 -1.13
C MET A 17 -5.98 -9.40 -2.55
N GLU A 18 -6.21 -10.64 -2.95
CA GLU A 18 -5.91 -11.15 -4.29
C GLU A 18 -6.71 -10.39 -5.35
N TYR A 19 -8.01 -10.14 -5.12
CA TYR A 19 -8.83 -9.32 -6.01
C TYR A 19 -8.30 -7.90 -6.16
N ALA A 20 -7.92 -7.24 -5.06
CA ALA A 20 -7.36 -5.89 -5.11
C ALA A 20 -6.05 -5.85 -5.92
N LEU A 21 -5.18 -6.83 -5.76
CA LEU A 21 -3.93 -6.95 -6.52
C LEU A 21 -4.18 -7.28 -7.99
N ALA A 22 -5.14 -8.16 -8.30
CA ALA A 22 -5.55 -8.45 -9.67
C ALA A 22 -6.08 -7.20 -10.38
N SER A 23 -6.92 -6.40 -9.71
CA SER A 23 -7.40 -5.12 -10.24
C SER A 23 -6.27 -4.12 -10.50
N LEU A 24 -5.25 -4.07 -9.63
CA LEU A 24 -4.05 -3.24 -9.85
C LEU A 24 -3.20 -3.74 -11.01
N ILE A 25 -3.06 -5.05 -11.19
CA ILE A 25 -2.31 -5.60 -12.33
C ILE A 25 -3.06 -5.34 -13.62
N TYR A 26 -4.38 -5.48 -13.64
CA TYR A 26 -5.18 -5.21 -14.84
C TYR A 26 -5.17 -3.73 -15.25
N ASP A 27 -5.25 -2.81 -14.28
CA ASP A 27 -5.28 -1.37 -14.53
C ASP A 27 -4.36 -0.66 -13.50
N PRO A 28 -3.05 -0.55 -13.77
CA PRO A 28 -2.07 -0.11 -12.77
C PRO A 28 -2.24 1.34 -12.35
N HIS A 29 -2.75 2.18 -13.26
CA HIS A 29 -2.74 3.63 -13.10
C HIS A 29 -1.40 4.11 -12.52
N ARG A 30 -1.41 4.97 -11.51
CA ARG A 30 -0.22 5.41 -10.76
C ARG A 30 0.04 4.62 -9.48
N ASN A 31 -0.60 3.47 -9.31
CA ASN A 31 -0.60 2.71 -8.05
C ASN A 31 0.20 1.39 -8.13
N LEU A 32 0.59 0.94 -9.33
CA LEU A 32 1.45 -0.23 -9.52
C LEU A 32 2.48 0.01 -10.62
N ARG A 33 3.69 -0.50 -10.42
CA ARG A 33 4.72 -0.68 -11.46
C ARG A 33 5.44 -2.00 -11.21
N ILE A 34 5.71 -2.76 -12.26
CA ILE A 34 6.44 -4.03 -12.18
C ILE A 34 7.75 -3.89 -12.95
N PHE A 35 8.84 -4.34 -12.32
CA PHE A 35 10.17 -4.33 -12.90
C PHE A 35 10.74 -5.75 -12.92
N VAL A 36 11.40 -6.11 -14.03
CA VAL A 36 12.19 -7.35 -14.17
C VAL A 36 13.62 -6.96 -14.48
N ASP A 37 14.55 -7.38 -13.63
CA ASP A 37 15.98 -7.04 -13.71
C ASP A 37 16.24 -5.53 -13.91
N GLY A 38 15.42 -4.70 -13.26
CA GLY A 38 15.51 -3.23 -13.30
C GLY A 38 14.77 -2.57 -14.47
N ASN A 39 14.21 -3.32 -15.41
CA ASN A 39 13.46 -2.79 -16.55
C ASN A 39 11.96 -2.76 -16.25
N SER A 40 11.28 -1.64 -16.52
CA SER A 40 9.82 -1.54 -16.38
C SER A 40 9.16 -2.46 -17.41
N VAL A 41 8.32 -3.39 -16.95
CA VAL A 41 7.58 -4.34 -17.81
C VAL A 41 6.07 -4.15 -17.73
N HIS A 42 5.58 -3.36 -16.77
CA HIS A 42 4.15 -3.06 -16.59
C HIS A 42 3.97 -1.78 -15.77
N ASP A 43 3.32 -0.76 -16.34
CA ASP A 43 3.03 0.52 -15.66
C ASP A 43 1.83 1.30 -16.27
N ASP A 44 1.59 2.54 -15.83
CA ASP A 44 0.49 3.43 -16.28
C ASP A 44 0.48 3.72 -17.80
N SER A 45 1.59 3.48 -18.51
CA SER A 45 1.66 3.69 -19.96
C SER A 45 0.93 2.61 -20.75
N ASP A 46 0.72 1.45 -20.14
CA ASP A 46 -0.02 0.34 -20.73
C ASP A 46 -1.52 0.62 -20.61
N SER A 47 -2.16 0.96 -21.74
CA SER A 47 -3.61 1.07 -21.73
C SER A 47 -4.21 -0.30 -21.34
N PRO A 48 -5.29 -0.36 -20.52
CA PRO A 48 -5.92 -1.63 -20.15
C PRO A 48 -6.36 -2.49 -21.34
N LYS A 49 -6.48 -1.89 -22.54
CA LYS A 49 -6.81 -2.58 -23.80
C LYS A 49 -5.66 -3.42 -24.37
N ASN A 50 -4.42 -3.15 -23.94
CA ASN A 50 -3.22 -3.83 -24.41
C ASN A 50 -2.66 -4.80 -23.35
N PHE A 51 -3.36 -4.99 -22.23
CA PHE A 51 -2.95 -5.91 -21.19
C PHE A 51 -3.05 -7.35 -21.69
N ASP A 52 -1.91 -8.04 -21.71
CA ASP A 52 -1.81 -9.47 -22.01
C ASP A 52 -1.20 -10.20 -20.80
N GLU A 53 -2.05 -10.95 -20.10
CA GLU A 53 -1.69 -11.73 -18.92
C GLU A 53 -0.56 -12.74 -19.20
N LYS A 54 -0.55 -13.32 -20.40
CA LYS A 54 0.43 -14.33 -20.78
C LYS A 54 1.79 -13.69 -21.01
N ILE A 55 1.85 -12.58 -21.75
CA ILE A 55 3.10 -11.84 -21.97
C ILE A 55 3.70 -11.41 -20.63
N LEU A 56 2.88 -10.84 -19.73
CA LEU A 56 3.36 -10.42 -18.41
C LEU A 56 3.83 -11.62 -17.56
N SER A 57 3.12 -12.75 -17.63
CA SER A 57 3.52 -13.99 -16.96
C SER A 57 4.88 -14.50 -17.45
N ASP A 58 5.08 -14.53 -18.77
CA ASP A 58 6.32 -14.98 -19.41
C ASP A 58 7.51 -14.05 -19.08
N LEU A 59 7.25 -12.74 -18.90
CA LEU A 59 8.25 -11.76 -18.47
C LEU A 59 8.63 -11.90 -16.99
N ILE A 60 7.66 -12.13 -16.09
CA ILE A 60 7.91 -12.28 -14.65
C ILE A 60 8.55 -13.64 -14.33
N PHE A 61 8.16 -14.70 -15.04
CA PHE A 61 8.58 -16.08 -14.79
C PHE A 61 9.18 -16.74 -16.03
N PRO A 62 10.26 -16.18 -16.63
CA PRO A 62 10.82 -16.69 -17.87
C PRO A 62 11.29 -18.14 -17.70
N GLY A 63 10.73 -19.04 -18.51
CA GLY A 63 11.10 -20.45 -18.51
C GLY A 63 10.83 -21.19 -17.19
N THR A 64 9.97 -20.67 -16.31
CA THR A 64 9.55 -21.34 -15.08
C THR A 64 8.21 -22.03 -15.31
N PRO A 65 8.19 -23.36 -15.47
CA PRO A 65 6.94 -24.09 -15.67
C PRO A 65 6.02 -23.91 -14.45
N ASN A 66 4.70 -23.92 -14.69
CA ASN A 66 3.68 -23.91 -13.64
C ASN A 66 3.63 -22.63 -12.76
N ALA A 67 4.28 -21.54 -13.19
CA ALA A 67 4.14 -20.20 -12.63
C ALA A 67 3.44 -19.27 -13.64
N ASN A 68 2.55 -18.40 -13.15
CA ASN A 68 1.83 -17.40 -13.95
C ASN A 68 1.48 -16.19 -13.07
N ILE A 69 0.76 -15.21 -13.62
CA ILE A 69 0.36 -14.01 -12.86
C ILE A 69 -0.43 -14.35 -11.57
N GLN A 70 -1.22 -15.43 -11.57
CA GLN A 70 -1.99 -15.83 -10.38
C GLN A 70 -1.05 -16.29 -9.26
N ILE A 71 0.05 -16.95 -9.60
CA ILE A 71 1.12 -17.26 -8.66
C ILE A 71 1.80 -15.98 -8.18
N PHE A 72 2.06 -15.00 -9.06
CA PHE A 72 2.60 -13.69 -8.65
C PHE A 72 1.68 -12.97 -7.65
N ILE A 73 0.37 -12.93 -7.91
CA ILE A 73 -0.64 -12.35 -7.02
C ILE A 73 -0.62 -13.05 -5.66
N LYS A 74 -0.56 -14.38 -5.63
CA LYS A 74 -0.44 -15.15 -4.38
C LYS A 74 0.83 -14.82 -3.60
N ILE A 75 1.98 -14.71 -4.28
CA ILE A 75 3.26 -14.35 -3.66
C ILE A 75 3.15 -12.98 -2.99
N VAL A 76 2.71 -11.96 -3.74
CA VAL A 76 2.57 -10.59 -3.21
C VAL A 76 1.55 -10.54 -2.08
N THR A 77 0.44 -11.28 -2.19
CA THR A 77 -0.57 -11.42 -1.12
C THR A 77 0.04 -11.97 0.17
N CYS A 78 0.79 -13.07 0.07
CA CYS A 78 1.44 -13.71 1.20
C CYS A 78 2.50 -12.80 1.85
N ILE A 79 3.32 -12.11 1.03
CA ILE A 79 4.32 -11.14 1.50
C ILE A 79 3.64 -9.99 2.25
N LEU A 80 2.60 -9.37 1.67
CA LEU A 80 1.88 -8.26 2.28
C LEU A 80 1.16 -8.67 3.56
N ALA A 81 0.62 -9.90 3.62
CA ALA A 81 -0.06 -10.43 4.79
C ALA A 81 0.91 -10.93 5.87
N GLY A 82 2.18 -11.19 5.53
CA GLY A 82 3.17 -11.76 6.44
C GLY A 82 2.93 -13.24 6.74
N VAL A 83 2.44 -14.03 5.76
CA VAL A 83 2.13 -15.46 5.93
C VAL A 83 2.68 -16.31 4.80
N ASN A 84 2.77 -17.63 5.00
CA ASN A 84 2.94 -18.59 3.90
C ASN A 84 1.57 -19.02 3.31
N ASP A 85 1.57 -19.55 2.09
CA ASP A 85 0.34 -19.90 1.37
C ASP A 85 -0.45 -21.04 2.05
N ASP A 86 0.23 -21.95 2.74
CA ASP A 86 -0.38 -23.07 3.47
C ASP A 86 -0.92 -22.71 4.86
N GLN A 87 -0.62 -21.50 5.36
CA GLN A 87 -1.06 -21.06 6.68
C GLN A 87 -2.58 -20.93 6.77
N LYS A 88 -3.16 -21.59 7.78
CA LYS A 88 -4.59 -21.55 8.10
C LYS A 88 -4.81 -21.25 9.59
N PRO A 89 -5.66 -20.26 9.94
CA PRO A 89 -6.38 -19.36 9.04
C PRO A 89 -5.44 -18.35 8.37
N PHE A 90 -5.82 -17.89 7.18
CA PHE A 90 -5.17 -16.76 6.53
C PHE A 90 -5.61 -15.48 7.23
N SER A 91 -4.65 -14.68 7.70
CA SER A 91 -4.92 -13.37 8.30
C SER A 91 -3.72 -12.46 8.20
N LEU A 92 -3.98 -11.14 8.17
CA LEU A 92 -2.96 -10.11 8.21
C LEU A 92 -2.18 -10.17 9.53
N GLN A 93 -0.90 -10.54 9.47
CA GLN A 93 -0.05 -10.66 10.66
C GLN A 93 0.38 -9.29 11.18
N GLN A 94 0.56 -9.19 12.50
CA GLN A 94 1.07 -7.97 13.13
C GLN A 94 2.52 -7.65 12.74
N SER A 95 3.28 -8.66 12.32
CA SER A 95 4.65 -8.54 11.80
C SER A 95 4.72 -8.11 10.33
N SER A 96 3.57 -7.96 9.66
CA SER A 96 3.52 -7.60 8.25
C SER A 96 3.67 -6.10 8.04
N VAL A 97 4.34 -5.73 6.95
CA VAL A 97 4.52 -4.33 6.54
C VAL A 97 3.18 -3.60 6.35
N LEU A 98 2.17 -4.32 5.86
CA LEU A 98 0.85 -3.76 5.59
C LEU A 98 0.08 -3.48 6.90
N PHE A 99 0.26 -4.31 7.93
CA PHE A 99 -0.26 -4.03 9.27
C PHE A 99 0.39 -2.79 9.90
N ASP A 100 1.72 -2.69 9.84
CA ASP A 100 2.46 -1.54 10.37
C ASP A 100 2.06 -0.25 9.65
N LEU A 101 1.94 -0.31 8.32
CA LEU A 101 1.51 0.85 7.52
C LEU A 101 0.09 1.27 7.88
N LEU A 102 -0.85 0.32 8.03
CA LEU A 102 -2.22 0.62 8.45
C LEU A 102 -2.26 1.26 9.86
N LYS A 103 -1.45 0.76 10.79
CA LYS A 103 -1.32 1.32 12.13
C LYS A 103 -0.83 2.76 12.08
N ALA A 104 0.16 3.05 11.25
CA ALA A 104 0.69 4.40 11.06
C ALA A 104 -0.33 5.34 10.40
N GLN A 105 -1.10 4.87 9.42
CA GLN A 105 -2.19 5.63 8.79
C GLN A 105 -3.34 5.94 9.77
N LYS A 106 -3.63 5.02 10.71
CA LYS A 106 -4.66 5.18 11.75
C LYS A 106 -4.25 6.11 12.92
N ILE A 107 -3.03 6.66 12.90
CA ILE A 107 -2.63 7.73 13.84
C ILE A 107 -3.57 8.96 13.68
N ASP A 108 -4.06 9.20 12.47
CA ASP A 108 -5.14 10.14 12.17
C ASP A 108 -6.50 9.57 12.61
N ASN A 109 -7.11 10.25 13.58
CA ASN A 109 -8.43 9.94 14.11
C ASN A 109 -9.41 11.12 13.98
N ILE A 110 -9.05 12.17 13.25
CA ILE A 110 -9.88 13.38 13.10
C ILE A 110 -10.32 13.62 11.66
N GLY A 111 -9.59 13.06 10.68
CA GLY A 111 -9.85 13.25 9.26
C GLY A 111 -9.52 14.67 8.76
N ILE A 112 -9.62 14.84 7.44
CA ILE A 112 -9.16 16.04 6.75
C ILE A 112 -9.93 17.31 7.11
N VAL A 113 -11.26 17.20 7.31
CA VAL A 113 -12.10 18.37 7.60
C VAL A 113 -11.72 18.98 8.93
N ARG A 114 -11.68 18.15 9.98
CA ARG A 114 -11.32 18.63 11.32
C ARG A 114 -9.86 19.06 11.40
N ALA A 115 -8.95 18.37 10.70
CA ALA A 115 -7.54 18.77 10.64
C ALA A 115 -7.39 20.18 10.03
N TYR A 116 -8.13 20.47 8.95
CA TYR A 116 -8.11 21.79 8.32
C TYR A 116 -8.65 22.89 9.24
N GLU A 117 -9.78 22.66 9.92
CA GLU A 117 -10.34 23.61 10.89
C GLU A 117 -9.37 23.94 12.01
N LEU A 118 -8.78 22.91 12.63
CA LEU A 118 -7.80 23.07 13.70
C LEU A 118 -6.56 23.81 13.19
N TYR A 119 -6.05 23.46 12.00
CA TYR A 119 -4.91 24.15 11.42
C TYR A 119 -5.18 25.64 11.20
N LYS A 120 -6.39 26.01 10.74
CA LYS A 120 -6.77 27.42 10.54
C LYS A 120 -6.98 28.19 11.85
N SER A 121 -7.33 27.53 12.94
CA SER A 121 -7.50 28.16 14.26
C SER A 121 -6.19 28.32 15.03
N LEU A 122 -5.10 27.65 14.62
CA LEU A 122 -3.79 27.78 15.25
C LEU A 122 -3.20 29.20 15.06
N PRO A 123 -2.37 29.68 16.01
CA PRO A 123 -1.63 30.94 15.85
C PRO A 123 -0.76 30.93 14.58
N GLN A 124 -0.61 32.09 13.94
CA GLN A 124 0.03 32.18 12.62
C GLN A 124 1.51 31.79 12.62
N ASN A 125 2.23 31.98 13.73
CA ASN A 125 3.58 31.48 13.90
C ASN A 125 3.63 29.94 13.86
N ILE A 126 2.65 29.27 14.48
CA ILE A 126 2.54 27.80 14.48
C ILE A 126 2.18 27.28 13.09
N GLN A 127 1.27 27.95 12.38
CA GLN A 127 0.96 27.59 10.99
C GLN A 127 2.21 27.65 10.10
N ARG A 128 3.02 28.72 10.22
CA ARG A 128 4.30 28.85 9.49
C ARG A 128 5.30 27.76 9.87
N GLU A 129 5.33 27.32 11.12
CA GLU A 129 6.17 26.19 11.54
C GLU A 129 5.74 24.89 10.85
N LEU A 130 4.44 24.59 10.81
CA LEU A 130 3.87 23.37 10.21
C LEU A 130 3.97 23.36 8.67
N GLN A 131 4.27 24.49 8.05
CA GLN A 131 4.58 24.58 6.62
C GLN A 131 6.03 24.19 6.29
N LYS A 132 6.93 24.15 7.28
CA LYS A 132 8.36 23.86 7.07
C LYS A 132 8.64 22.37 7.30
N LYS A 133 9.03 21.64 6.24
CA LYS A 133 9.39 20.22 6.31
C LYS A 133 10.45 19.91 7.39
N SER A 134 11.49 20.73 7.49
CA SER A 134 12.60 20.56 8.44
C SER A 134 12.14 20.55 9.90
N ASN A 135 11.09 21.31 10.24
CA ASN A 135 10.60 21.44 11.60
C ASN A 135 9.77 20.23 12.04
N LEU A 136 9.18 19.50 11.09
CA LEU A 136 8.45 18.26 11.36
C LEU A 136 9.41 17.11 11.71
N LEU A 137 10.64 17.15 11.19
CA LEU A 137 11.67 16.14 11.45
C LEU A 137 12.48 16.43 12.71
N GLY A 138 12.62 17.71 13.08
CA GLY A 138 13.43 18.13 14.23
C GLY A 138 12.71 18.11 15.59
N ARG A 139 11.38 18.00 15.61
CA ARG A 139 10.61 17.85 16.86
C ARG A 139 10.33 16.37 17.07
N GLY A 140 10.74 15.84 18.22
CA GLY A 140 10.55 14.42 18.56
C GLY A 140 9.09 13.96 18.53
N LEU A 141 8.85 12.70 18.88
CA LEU A 141 7.56 12.02 18.68
C LEU A 141 6.52 12.27 19.80
N ASP A 142 6.74 13.24 20.68
CA ASP A 142 5.86 13.53 21.81
C ASP A 142 4.44 13.94 21.39
N PHE A 143 4.25 14.46 20.18
CA PHE A 143 2.94 14.85 19.66
C PHE A 143 2.00 13.64 19.47
N LEU A 144 2.54 12.41 19.36
CA LEU A 144 1.75 11.20 19.19
C LEU A 144 0.83 10.90 20.39
N SER A 145 1.28 11.25 21.60
CA SER A 145 0.52 11.03 22.84
C SER A 145 -0.39 12.20 23.22
N LYS A 146 -0.18 13.38 22.61
CA LYS A 146 -0.91 14.61 22.91
C LYS A 146 -2.22 14.74 22.12
N ARG A 147 -3.13 15.55 22.65
CA ARG A 147 -4.46 15.82 22.08
C ARG A 147 -4.76 17.31 21.89
N ASP A 148 -3.77 18.18 22.07
CA ASP A 148 -3.93 19.59 21.76
C ASP A 148 -4.10 19.81 20.24
N PRO A 149 -4.69 20.94 19.81
CA PRO A 149 -4.95 21.22 18.40
C PRO A 149 -3.74 21.04 17.47
N ARG A 150 -2.55 21.46 17.90
CA ARG A 150 -1.34 21.34 17.09
C ARG A 150 -0.94 19.88 16.93
N SER A 151 -0.88 19.13 18.02
CA SER A 151 -0.50 17.71 17.99
C SER A 151 -1.46 16.88 17.14
N LEU A 152 -2.76 17.20 17.14
CA LEU A 152 -3.75 16.55 16.27
C LEU A 152 -3.50 16.83 14.78
N VAL A 153 -3.10 18.06 14.42
CA VAL A 153 -2.69 18.39 13.04
C VAL A 153 -1.39 17.67 12.66
N GLU A 154 -0.39 17.64 13.55
CA GLU A 154 0.88 16.92 13.31
C GLU A 154 0.63 15.41 13.10
N ARG A 155 -0.26 14.80 13.88
CA ARG A 155 -0.73 13.41 13.69
C ARG A 155 -1.39 13.18 12.34
N TYR A 156 -2.27 14.10 11.92
CA TYR A 156 -2.88 14.05 10.59
C TYR A 156 -1.81 14.12 9.49
N LEU A 157 -0.84 15.02 9.59
CA LEU A 157 0.22 15.19 8.59
C LEU A 157 1.14 13.95 8.50
N LEU A 158 1.47 13.34 9.63
CA LEU A 158 2.20 12.07 9.67
C LEU A 158 1.40 10.96 8.96
N ALA A 159 0.13 10.79 9.31
CA ALA A 159 -0.73 9.81 8.68
C ALA A 159 -0.92 10.08 7.18
N ALA A 160 -1.03 11.35 6.77
CA ALA A 160 -1.11 11.74 5.36
C ALA A 160 0.17 11.40 4.59
N THR A 161 1.33 11.42 5.26
CA THR A 161 2.60 10.94 4.68
C THR A 161 2.54 9.42 4.45
N MET A 162 2.05 8.67 5.43
CA MET A 162 1.88 7.20 5.34
C MET A 162 0.79 6.76 4.35
N LYS A 163 -0.16 7.64 4.02
CA LYS A 163 -1.19 7.38 2.99
C LYS A 163 -0.68 7.64 1.57
N ASP A 164 0.41 8.39 1.42
CA ASP A 164 0.96 8.86 0.14
C ASP A 164 2.41 8.37 -0.07
N CYS A 165 2.71 7.19 0.46
CA CYS A 165 3.99 6.49 0.30
C CYS A 165 3.82 5.29 -0.63
N SER A 166 4.94 4.72 -1.09
CA SER A 166 4.94 3.51 -1.92
C SER A 166 5.53 2.32 -1.18
N LEU A 167 5.10 1.11 -1.53
CA LEU A 167 5.76 -0.13 -1.12
C LEU A 167 6.60 -0.66 -2.30
N MET A 168 7.89 -0.86 -2.06
CA MET A 168 8.78 -1.53 -3.01
C MET A 168 9.04 -2.95 -2.54
N ILE A 169 8.59 -3.93 -3.33
CA ILE A 169 8.72 -5.36 -3.05
C ILE A 169 9.67 -5.97 -4.08
N SER A 170 10.79 -6.52 -3.63
CA SER A 170 11.72 -7.29 -4.46
C SER A 170 11.53 -8.76 -4.18
N ILE A 171 11.45 -9.58 -5.23
CA ILE A 171 11.13 -11.01 -5.15
C ILE A 171 12.11 -11.76 -6.05
N ARG A 172 12.62 -12.90 -5.57
CA ARG A 172 13.51 -13.78 -6.35
C ARG A 172 13.16 -15.24 -6.11
N LEU A 173 12.98 -16.00 -7.20
CA LEU A 173 12.84 -17.46 -7.13
C LEU A 173 14.16 -18.08 -6.62
N VAL A 174 14.05 -19.03 -5.70
CA VAL A 174 15.20 -19.71 -5.08
C VAL A 174 14.92 -21.20 -4.94
N ASP A 175 15.99 -21.98 -4.85
CA ASP A 175 15.89 -23.42 -4.58
C ASP A 175 15.24 -23.68 -3.22
N LYS A 176 14.74 -24.90 -3.02
CA LYS A 176 14.12 -25.32 -1.77
C LYS A 176 15.05 -25.03 -0.60
N ILE A 177 14.56 -24.19 0.31
CA ILE A 177 15.28 -23.81 1.51
C ILE A 177 14.91 -24.79 2.63
N GLY A 178 15.89 -25.19 3.45
CA GLY A 178 15.64 -26.05 4.61
C GLY A 178 14.59 -25.46 5.55
N GLU A 179 13.75 -26.33 6.14
CA GLU A 179 12.55 -25.99 6.92
C GLU A 179 12.79 -24.97 8.06
N ASN A 180 14.01 -24.89 8.58
CA ASN A 180 14.38 -23.98 9.68
C ASN A 180 14.48 -22.50 9.27
N ILE A 181 14.63 -22.19 7.97
CA ILE A 181 14.77 -20.81 7.46
C ILE A 181 13.41 -20.24 7.00
N VAL A 182 12.46 -21.11 6.64
CA VAL A 182 11.13 -20.76 6.07
C VAL A 182 10.21 -20.04 7.08
N ARG A 183 10.57 -20.01 8.36
CA ARG A 183 9.70 -19.50 9.44
C ARG A 183 9.69 -17.98 9.60
N THR A 184 10.54 -17.24 8.89
CA THR A 184 10.59 -15.77 9.01
C THR A 184 9.77 -15.10 7.92
N VAL A 185 8.45 -15.27 7.97
CA VAL A 185 7.53 -14.38 7.26
C VAL A 185 7.15 -13.25 8.23
N GLY A 186 7.99 -12.21 8.27
CA GLY A 186 7.80 -11.09 9.19
C GLY A 186 9.00 -10.15 9.16
N GLY A 187 8.72 -8.85 9.09
CA GLY A 187 9.73 -7.82 8.85
C GLY A 187 10.04 -7.59 7.35
N GLY A 188 10.87 -6.60 7.06
CA GLY A 188 11.12 -6.11 5.70
C GLY A 188 11.90 -7.03 4.76
N SER A 189 12.18 -8.28 5.14
CA SER A 189 12.82 -9.27 4.26
C SER A 189 12.68 -10.69 4.84
N GLY A 190 12.59 -11.69 3.97
CA GLY A 190 12.44 -13.08 4.38
C GLY A 190 12.25 -14.02 3.20
N PHE A 191 11.59 -15.15 3.47
CA PHE A 191 11.24 -16.15 2.47
C PHE A 191 9.76 -16.45 2.53
N VAL A 192 9.16 -16.74 1.38
CA VAL A 192 7.75 -17.14 1.25
C VAL A 192 7.64 -18.37 0.37
N SER A 193 6.79 -19.31 0.75
CA SER A 193 6.44 -20.45 -0.09
C SER A 193 4.99 -20.35 -0.58
N VAL A 194 4.79 -20.60 -1.87
CA VAL A 194 3.46 -20.64 -2.53
C VAL A 194 3.28 -21.95 -3.29
N ARG A 195 2.04 -22.44 -3.37
CA ARG A 195 1.72 -23.63 -4.15
C ARG A 195 1.53 -23.27 -5.63
N ALA A 196 2.33 -23.89 -6.50
CA ALA A 196 2.25 -23.79 -7.96
C ALA A 196 1.02 -24.50 -8.52
N LEU A 197 0.83 -24.40 -9.84
CA LEU A 197 -0.32 -24.99 -10.55
C LEU A 197 -0.35 -26.52 -10.51
N ASP A 198 0.81 -27.16 -10.47
CA ASP A 198 0.97 -28.62 -10.35
C ASP A 198 0.90 -29.13 -8.89
N GLY A 199 0.71 -28.22 -7.93
CA GLY A 199 0.66 -28.53 -6.52
C GLY A 199 2.01 -28.56 -5.81
N GLN A 200 3.14 -28.40 -6.51
CA GLN A 200 4.46 -28.28 -5.88
C GLN A 200 4.64 -26.92 -5.22
N SER A 201 5.53 -26.85 -4.23
CA SER A 201 5.86 -25.59 -3.56
C SER A 201 7.00 -24.87 -4.28
N LEU A 202 6.77 -23.61 -4.63
CA LEU A 202 7.81 -22.67 -5.08
C LEU A 202 8.25 -21.81 -3.90
N TYR A 203 9.54 -21.50 -3.85
CA TYR A 203 10.15 -20.72 -2.78
C TYR A 203 10.71 -19.42 -3.33
N PHE A 204 10.43 -18.33 -2.63
CA PHE A 204 10.88 -17.00 -3.03
C PHE A 204 11.56 -16.30 -1.86
N ALA A 205 12.74 -15.74 -2.11
CA ALA A 205 13.33 -14.73 -1.25
C ALA A 205 12.67 -13.39 -1.55
N PHE A 206 12.39 -12.59 -0.52
CA PHE A 206 11.80 -11.28 -0.71
C PHE A 206 12.39 -10.21 0.22
N SER A 207 12.26 -8.95 -0.20
CA SER A 207 12.42 -7.78 0.67
C SER A 207 11.36 -6.74 0.38
N VAL A 208 10.80 -6.13 1.42
CA VAL A 208 9.84 -5.03 1.33
C VAL A 208 10.40 -3.78 1.99
N ARG A 209 10.29 -2.64 1.30
CA ARG A 209 10.65 -1.32 1.79
C ARG A 209 9.51 -0.34 1.59
N ILE A 210 9.32 0.55 2.55
CA ILE A 210 8.47 1.74 2.39
C ILE A 210 9.36 2.84 1.81
N VAL A 211 8.92 3.45 0.70
CA VAL A 211 9.62 4.54 0.01
C VAL A 211 8.69 5.74 -0.13
N ASP A 212 9.21 6.88 -0.60
CA ASP A 212 8.47 8.14 -0.77
C ASP A 212 7.91 8.73 0.54
N LEU A 213 8.66 8.59 1.64
CA LEU A 213 8.31 9.11 2.98
C LEU A 213 8.56 10.61 3.13
N ASP A 214 8.09 11.41 2.18
CA ASP A 214 8.19 12.87 2.18
C ASP A 214 7.16 13.50 3.13
N PRO A 215 7.58 14.18 4.22
CA PRO A 215 6.64 14.74 5.19
C PRO A 215 5.63 15.70 4.55
N LYS A 216 4.34 15.46 4.80
CA LYS A 216 3.26 16.39 4.45
C LYS A 216 3.27 17.59 5.39
N THR A 217 2.96 18.75 4.84
CA THR A 217 2.99 20.04 5.53
C THR A 217 1.60 20.69 5.58
N GLY A 218 1.48 21.79 6.33
CA GLY A 218 0.26 22.61 6.34
C GLY A 218 -0.20 23.05 4.94
N LYS A 219 0.73 23.33 4.02
CA LYS A 219 0.41 23.65 2.61
C LYS A 219 -0.23 22.47 1.89
N ASN A 220 0.24 21.25 2.16
CA ASN A 220 -0.36 20.04 1.60
C ASN A 220 -1.78 19.82 2.13
N LEU A 221 -2.01 20.06 3.42
CA LEU A 221 -3.35 19.99 4.03
C LEU A 221 -4.32 20.98 3.37
N GLU A 222 -3.93 22.24 3.19
CA GLU A 222 -4.78 23.24 2.52
C GLU A 222 -5.16 22.81 1.10
N SER A 223 -4.18 22.40 0.30
CA SER A 223 -4.41 21.91 -1.07
C SER A 223 -5.26 20.63 -1.11
N ALA A 224 -5.01 19.70 -0.19
CA ALA A 224 -5.79 18.46 -0.09
C ALA A 224 -7.23 18.73 0.32
N TYR A 225 -7.47 19.67 1.25
CA TYR A 225 -8.81 20.05 1.68
C TYR A 225 -9.62 20.65 0.52
N SER A 226 -9.03 21.57 -0.25
CA SER A 226 -9.70 22.13 -1.44
C SER A 226 -10.07 21.04 -2.45
N ARG A 227 -9.16 20.09 -2.72
CA ARG A 227 -9.44 18.95 -3.62
C ARG A 227 -10.50 18.02 -3.06
N PHE A 228 -10.48 17.76 -1.76
CA PHE A 228 -11.49 16.94 -1.08
C PHE A 228 -12.88 17.56 -1.24
N MET A 229 -13.03 18.86 -0.97
CA MET A 229 -14.33 19.55 -1.12
C MET A 229 -14.82 19.57 -2.57
N ALA A 230 -13.91 19.77 -3.54
CA ALA A 230 -14.25 19.67 -4.96
C ALA A 230 -14.73 18.25 -5.33
N GLY A 231 -14.06 17.21 -4.83
CA GLY A 231 -14.45 15.82 -5.01
C GLY A 231 -15.83 15.51 -4.44
N ILE A 232 -16.16 16.02 -3.25
CA ILE A 232 -17.50 15.91 -2.66
C ILE A 232 -18.55 16.58 -3.56
N GLY A 233 -18.25 17.74 -4.13
CA GLY A 233 -19.14 18.40 -5.10
C GLY A 233 -19.36 17.57 -6.36
N LEU A 234 -18.32 16.89 -6.84
CA LEU A 234 -18.39 16.01 -8.01
C LEU A 234 -19.25 14.76 -7.74
N ILE A 235 -19.06 14.10 -6.60
CA ILE A 235 -19.87 12.93 -6.20
C ILE A 235 -21.35 13.32 -6.05
N LYS A 236 -21.64 14.48 -5.45
CA LYS A 236 -23.02 14.97 -5.31
C LYS A 236 -23.69 15.27 -6.64
N SER A 237 -22.95 15.79 -7.62
CA SER A 237 -23.47 16.06 -8.96
C SER A 237 -23.53 14.82 -9.85
N HIS A 238 -22.74 13.78 -9.55
CA HIS A 238 -22.65 12.55 -10.32
C HIS A 238 -22.70 11.33 -9.38
N PRO A 239 -23.89 10.97 -8.84
CA PRO A 239 -24.03 9.95 -7.79
C PRO A 239 -23.53 8.54 -8.18
N ASN A 240 -23.36 8.27 -9.48
CA ASN A 240 -22.87 6.98 -10.00
C ASN A 240 -21.41 7.02 -10.49
N VAL A 241 -20.68 8.12 -10.27
CA VAL A 241 -19.31 8.27 -10.79
C VAL A 241 -18.32 7.31 -10.12
N HIS A 242 -18.61 6.91 -8.88
CA HIS A 242 -17.77 6.02 -8.10
C HIS A 242 -18.61 4.87 -7.55
N ARG A 243 -18.18 3.64 -7.85
CA ARG A 243 -18.68 2.47 -7.14
C ARG A 243 -18.02 2.43 -5.77
N PRO A 244 -18.78 2.35 -4.67
CA PRO A 244 -18.20 2.13 -3.35
C PRO A 244 -17.29 0.90 -3.40
N CYS A 245 -16.20 0.95 -2.62
CA CYS A 245 -15.46 -0.26 -2.27
C CYS A 245 -16.45 -1.34 -1.83
N ILE A 246 -16.55 -2.41 -2.62
CA ILE A 246 -17.59 -3.42 -2.47
C ILE A 246 -17.33 -4.18 -1.15
N THR A 247 -18.38 -4.36 -0.35
CA THR A 247 -18.43 -5.42 0.65
C THR A 247 -18.59 -6.75 -0.10
N TYR A 248 -17.50 -7.28 -0.62
CA TYR A 248 -17.44 -8.68 -1.04
C TYR A 248 -17.52 -9.59 0.19
#